data_AF-A0A4P7YNP2-F1
#
_entry.id   AF-A0A4P7YNP2-F1
#
_cell.length_a   1.000
_cell.length_b   1.000
_cell.length_c   1.000
_cell.angle_alpha   90.00
_cell.angle_beta   90.00
_cell.angle_gamma   90.00
#
_symmetry.space_group_name_H-M   'P 1'
#
loop_
_entity.id
_entity.type
_entity.pdbx_description
1 polymer ?
#
loop_
_entity_poly.entity_id
_entity_poly.type
_entity_poly.pdbx_seq_one_letter_code
_entity_poly.pdbx_strand_id
1 'polypeptide(L)'
;MRGIFAAAACIAAFASVGAAQAQTKIGVWDVKIDKDCAISQEWKTETKDTATIALAYTNKGQAMVLIFGDSAWKLKEKEDLTISLSVDKKWSDKIPGAAIDKTMAVVGIPATSKVVDALMNGRELYMEIDGKSDDYAYTYYLDDTRKAISALEACRAQAQ
;
A
#
# COMPACT_ATOMS: atom_id res chain seq x y z
N MET A 1 -2.11 -0.51 -23.68
CA MET A 1 -1.90 -0.09 -22.27
C MET A 1 -0.44 -0.36 -21.87
N ARG A 2 0.45 0.59 -22.14
CA ARG A 2 1.86 0.58 -21.70
C ARG A 2 2.08 1.99 -21.16
N GLY A 3 2.13 2.18 -19.84
CA GLY A 3 2.25 3.55 -19.33
C GLY A 3 2.12 3.81 -17.84
N ILE A 4 2.34 2.83 -16.95
CA ILE A 4 2.36 3.09 -15.49
C ILE A 4 3.77 2.88 -14.89
N PHE A 5 4.78 2.62 -15.71
CA PHE A 5 6.17 2.45 -15.25
C PHE A 5 6.92 3.78 -15.15
N ALA A 6 6.36 4.73 -14.41
CA ALA A 6 7.07 5.93 -13.95
C ALA A 6 6.90 6.05 -12.42
N ALA A 7 7.15 4.96 -11.70
CA ALA A 7 7.10 4.90 -10.24
C ALA A 7 8.47 5.08 -9.56
N ALA A 8 9.49 5.55 -10.30
CA ALA A 8 10.83 5.72 -9.75
C ALA A 8 10.94 6.85 -8.71
N ALA A 9 10.07 7.86 -8.77
CA ALA A 9 10.05 8.94 -7.77
C ALA A 9 9.40 8.50 -6.45
N CYS A 10 8.42 7.59 -6.48
CA CYS A 10 7.72 7.13 -5.27
C CYS A 10 8.57 6.20 -4.40
N ILE A 11 9.61 5.55 -4.95
CA ILE A 11 10.47 4.62 -4.18
C ILE A 11 11.36 5.37 -3.19
N ALA A 12 11.78 6.61 -3.50
CA ALA A 12 12.58 7.44 -2.59
C ALA A 12 11.82 7.83 -1.31
N ALA A 13 10.48 7.91 -1.38
CA ALA A 13 9.60 8.19 -0.25
C ALA A 13 9.72 7.15 0.88
N PHE A 14 9.93 5.90 0.50
CA PHE A 14 10.01 4.75 1.41
C PHE A 14 11.42 4.45 1.89
N ALA A 15 12.45 5.00 1.24
CA ALA A 15 13.86 4.83 1.65
C ALA A 15 14.25 5.68 2.88
N SER A 16 13.37 6.55 3.36
CA SER A 16 13.64 7.52 4.44
C SER A 16 12.90 7.22 5.75
N VAL A 17 12.76 5.95 6.12
CA VAL A 17 12.18 5.52 7.41
C VAL A 17 13.02 5.98 8.63
N GLY A 18 14.12 6.72 8.42
CA GLY A 18 15.07 7.17 9.46
C GLY A 18 14.97 8.64 9.89
N ALA A 19 14.08 9.47 9.32
CA ALA A 19 13.90 10.84 9.80
C ALA A 19 12.63 10.94 10.64
N ALA A 20 12.78 11.23 11.93
CA ALA A 20 11.69 11.58 12.84
C ALA A 20 10.97 12.85 12.36
N GLN A 21 10.07 12.68 11.41
CA GLN A 21 9.08 13.67 11.02
C GLN A 21 7.77 13.31 11.73
N ALA A 22 6.92 14.30 12.01
CA ALA A 22 5.70 14.14 12.82
C ALA A 22 4.75 13.09 12.21
N GLN A 23 4.95 11.82 12.60
CA GLN A 23 4.06 10.71 12.30
C GLN A 23 2.78 10.93 13.09
N THR A 24 1.70 11.27 12.39
CA THR A 24 0.38 11.38 13.01
C THR A 24 -0.25 10.00 12.95
N LYS A 25 -0.62 9.43 14.10
CA LYS A 25 -1.36 8.16 14.16
C LYS A 25 -2.86 8.40 13.97
N ILE A 26 -3.48 7.65 13.07
CA ILE A 26 -4.93 7.61 12.85
C ILE A 26 -5.37 6.13 12.88
N GLY A 27 -5.86 5.69 14.04
CA GLY A 27 -6.19 4.27 14.26
C GLY A 27 -4.95 3.38 14.10
N VAL A 28 -5.01 2.43 13.17
CA VAL A 28 -3.89 1.54 12.83
C VAL A 28 -2.88 2.15 11.86
N TRP A 29 -3.17 3.33 11.30
CA TRP A 29 -2.34 3.97 10.28
C TRP A 29 -1.38 5.00 10.87
N ASP A 30 -0.12 4.89 10.51
CA ASP A 30 0.87 5.95 10.55
C ASP A 30 0.74 6.83 9.30
N VAL A 31 0.55 8.13 9.49
CA VAL A 31 0.41 9.11 8.41
C VAL A 31 1.71 9.90 8.27
N LYS A 32 2.36 9.78 7.11
CA LYS A 32 3.54 10.57 6.73
C LYS A 32 3.10 11.71 5.81
N ILE A 33 3.02 12.91 6.37
CA ILE A 33 2.63 14.14 5.69
C ILE A 33 3.91 14.92 5.33
N ASP A 34 4.62 14.45 4.30
CA ASP A 34 5.81 15.13 3.76
C ASP A 34 5.65 15.35 2.23
N LYS A 35 6.74 15.35 1.46
CA LYS A 35 6.69 15.55 0.00
C LYS A 35 5.92 14.44 -0.73
N ASP A 36 5.84 13.24 -0.15
CA ASP A 36 5.37 12.06 -0.85
C ASP A 36 3.99 11.58 -0.37
N CYS A 37 3.43 12.19 0.69
CA CYS A 37 2.10 11.94 1.27
C CYS A 37 1.71 10.45 1.24
N ALA A 38 1.95 9.73 2.34
CA ALA A 38 1.65 8.30 2.43
C ALA A 38 1.01 7.94 3.78
N ILE A 39 0.21 6.89 3.78
CA ILE A 39 -0.26 6.22 4.99
C ILE A 39 0.29 4.80 5.02
N SER A 40 0.70 4.31 6.17
CA SER A 40 1.22 2.95 6.33
C SER A 40 0.78 2.33 7.64
N GLN A 41 0.76 1.01 7.72
CA GLN A 41 0.65 0.29 8.98
C GLN A 41 1.70 -0.81 9.01
N GLU A 42 2.24 -1.04 10.19
CA GLU A 42 3.22 -2.08 10.47
C GLU A 42 2.79 -2.87 11.71
N TRP A 43 2.94 -4.19 11.68
CA TRP A 43 2.70 -5.02 12.85
C TRP A 43 3.61 -6.26 12.87
N LYS A 44 3.66 -6.90 14.04
CA LYS A 44 4.38 -8.17 14.23
C LYS A 44 3.47 -9.35 13.93
N THR A 45 3.92 -10.25 13.07
CA THR A 45 3.25 -11.53 12.80
C THR A 45 3.40 -12.48 13.99
N GLU A 46 2.68 -13.59 13.98
CA GLU A 46 2.83 -14.66 14.98
C GLU A 46 4.25 -15.24 15.02
N THR A 47 4.97 -15.19 13.89
CA THR A 47 6.38 -15.61 13.75
C THR A 47 7.38 -14.52 14.17
N LYS A 48 6.90 -13.36 14.65
CA LYS A 48 7.66 -12.15 15.02
C LYS A 48 8.30 -11.39 13.85
N ASP A 49 7.97 -11.78 12.63
CA ASP A 49 8.30 -11.02 11.43
C ASP A 49 7.50 -9.72 11.40
N THR A 50 7.98 -8.75 10.63
CA THR A 50 7.31 -7.47 10.45
C THR A 50 6.54 -7.51 9.15
N ALA A 51 5.22 -7.36 9.21
CA ALA A 51 4.36 -7.17 8.05
C ALA A 51 3.97 -5.68 7.93
N THR A 52 3.87 -5.21 6.69
CA THR A 52 3.61 -3.80 6.37
C THR A 52 2.65 -3.67 5.19
N ILE A 53 1.80 -2.65 5.24
CA ILE A 53 1.13 -2.11 4.04
C ILE A 53 1.28 -0.60 4.04
N ALA A 54 1.51 -0.03 2.86
CA ALA A 54 1.46 1.41 2.64
C ALA A 54 0.57 1.74 1.46
N LEU A 55 -0.09 2.89 1.53
CA LEU A 55 -0.92 3.47 0.50
C LEU A 55 -0.49 4.92 0.26
N ALA A 56 -0.30 5.28 -1.01
CA ALA A 56 -0.03 6.65 -1.43
C ALA A 56 -0.78 6.96 -2.74
N TYR A 57 -1.07 8.23 -2.99
CA TYR A 57 -1.50 8.66 -4.33
C TYR A 57 -0.28 8.88 -5.23
N THR A 58 -0.41 8.54 -6.51
CA THR A 58 0.53 9.01 -7.54
C THR A 58 0.48 10.54 -7.67
N ASN A 59 1.54 11.18 -8.18
CA ASN A 59 1.67 12.66 -8.27
C ASN A 59 0.48 13.40 -8.93
N LYS A 60 -0.37 12.71 -9.71
CA LYS A 60 -1.57 13.30 -10.34
C LYS A 60 -2.89 12.88 -9.69
N GLY A 61 -2.86 12.08 -8.62
CA GLY A 61 -4.05 11.56 -7.94
C GLY A 61 -4.89 10.57 -8.76
N GLN A 62 -4.42 10.17 -9.95
CA GLN A 62 -5.17 9.32 -10.89
C GLN A 62 -5.11 7.83 -10.52
N ALA A 63 -4.07 7.44 -9.80
CA ALA A 63 -3.88 6.10 -9.27
C ALA A 63 -3.38 6.17 -7.83
N MET A 64 -3.65 5.10 -7.09
CA MET A 64 -3.04 4.81 -5.79
C MET A 64 -1.97 3.74 -5.98
N VAL A 65 -0.93 3.80 -5.16
CA VAL A 65 0.10 2.78 -5.05
C VAL A 65 -0.10 2.08 -3.72
N LEU A 66 -0.21 0.76 -3.75
CA LEU A 66 -0.17 -0.10 -2.57
C LEU A 66 1.18 -0.80 -2.53
N ILE A 67 1.85 -0.74 -1.38
CA ILE A 67 3.07 -1.48 -1.10
C ILE A 67 2.76 -2.47 0.00
N PHE A 68 3.17 -3.71 -0.19
CA PHE A 68 3.05 -4.78 0.79
C PHE A 68 4.45 -5.23 1.17
N GLY A 69 4.68 -5.51 2.45
CA GLY A 69 5.96 -5.99 2.93
C GLY A 69 5.83 -7.06 3.99
N ASP A 70 6.80 -7.97 4.01
CA ASP A 70 7.05 -8.91 5.11
C ASP A 70 8.55 -9.22 5.18
N SER A 71 9.14 -9.11 6.37
CA SER A 71 10.54 -9.46 6.60
C SER A 71 10.86 -10.93 6.35
N ALA A 72 9.86 -11.83 6.43
CA ALA A 72 10.04 -13.25 6.15
C ALA A 72 10.14 -13.54 4.64
N TRP A 73 9.55 -12.69 3.80
CA TRP A 73 9.49 -12.93 2.35
C TRP A 73 10.87 -13.10 1.70
N LYS A 74 10.84 -13.87 0.61
CA LYS A 74 12.01 -14.23 -0.21
C LYS A 74 11.70 -14.05 -1.71
N LEU A 75 11.15 -12.89 -2.06
CA LEU A 75 10.87 -12.50 -3.44
C LEU A 75 12.19 -12.35 -4.24
N LYS A 76 12.12 -12.47 -5.57
CA LYS A 76 13.24 -12.07 -6.43
C LYS A 76 13.11 -10.57 -6.73
N GLU A 77 14.21 -9.83 -6.66
CA GLU A 77 14.19 -8.39 -6.96
C GLU A 77 13.68 -8.15 -8.38
N LYS A 78 12.73 -7.21 -8.55
CA LYS A 78 12.09 -6.88 -9.84
C LYS A 78 11.37 -8.04 -10.52
N GLU A 79 10.97 -9.07 -9.76
CA GLU A 79 10.08 -10.12 -10.24
C GLU A 79 8.72 -9.52 -10.60
N ASP A 80 8.20 -9.84 -11.79
CA ASP A 80 6.82 -9.54 -12.15
C ASP A 80 5.88 -10.43 -11.33
N LEU A 81 4.87 -9.82 -10.72
CA LEU A 81 3.91 -10.48 -9.85
C LEU A 81 2.49 -10.28 -10.37
N THR A 82 1.60 -11.19 -10.01
CA THR A 82 0.15 -10.96 -10.08
C THR A 82 -0.37 -10.99 -8.66
N ILE A 83 -1.06 -9.92 -8.25
CA ILE A 83 -1.57 -9.80 -6.88
C ILE A 83 -3.09 -9.76 -6.94
N SER A 84 -3.72 -10.70 -6.24
CA SER A 84 -5.16 -10.70 -6.00
C SER A 84 -5.46 -9.82 -4.79
N LEU A 85 -6.35 -8.84 -4.96
CA LEU A 85 -6.82 -7.97 -3.89
C LEU A 85 -8.32 -8.13 -3.70
N SER A 86 -8.79 -8.07 -2.47
CA SER A 86 -10.22 -8.08 -2.15
C SER A 86 -10.52 -7.31 -0.87
N VAL A 87 -11.46 -6.36 -0.93
CA VAL A 87 -11.95 -5.60 0.24
C VAL A 87 -13.37 -6.03 0.57
N ASP A 88 -13.58 -6.75 1.68
CA ASP A 88 -14.91 -7.14 2.20
C ASP A 88 -15.92 -7.70 1.16
N LYS A 89 -15.48 -8.17 -0.02
CA LYS A 89 -16.30 -8.47 -1.22
C LYS A 89 -16.92 -7.26 -1.94
N LYS A 90 -16.65 -6.03 -1.51
CA LYS A 90 -17.10 -4.77 -2.16
C LYS A 90 -16.32 -4.50 -3.45
N TRP A 91 -15.06 -4.86 -3.45
CA TRP A 91 -14.18 -4.75 -4.59
C TRP A 91 -13.16 -5.89 -4.53
N SER A 92 -12.87 -6.46 -5.70
CA SER A 92 -11.79 -7.41 -5.86
C SER A 92 -11.22 -7.28 -7.27
N ASP A 93 -9.92 -7.45 -7.41
CA ASP A 93 -9.26 -7.41 -8.71
C ASP A 93 -7.96 -8.21 -8.69
N LYS A 94 -7.50 -8.63 -9.88
CA LYS A 94 -6.19 -9.25 -10.08
C LYS A 94 -5.31 -8.28 -10.84
N ILE A 95 -4.26 -7.82 -10.18
CA ILE A 95 -3.52 -6.64 -10.63
C ILE A 95 -2.06 -7.01 -10.88
N PRO A 96 -1.49 -6.64 -12.03
CA PRO A 96 -0.05 -6.75 -12.25
C PRO A 96 0.71 -5.91 -11.21
N GLY A 97 1.67 -6.54 -10.55
CA GLY A 97 2.57 -5.92 -9.58
C GLY A 97 4.02 -6.27 -9.86
N ALA A 98 4.91 -5.79 -9.01
CA ALA A 98 6.31 -6.15 -9.06
C ALA A 98 6.90 -6.24 -7.65
N ALA A 99 7.91 -7.09 -7.48
CA ALA A 99 8.75 -7.06 -6.29
C ALA A 99 9.69 -5.85 -6.34
N ILE A 100 9.66 -5.01 -5.30
CA ILE A 100 10.63 -3.92 -5.13
C ILE A 100 11.98 -4.52 -4.74
N ASP A 101 11.95 -5.42 -3.76
CA ASP A 101 13.09 -6.17 -3.25
C ASP A 101 12.64 -7.55 -2.76
N LYS A 102 13.46 -8.21 -1.92
CA LYS A 102 13.17 -9.56 -1.42
C LYS A 102 12.00 -9.62 -0.44
N THR A 103 11.60 -8.48 0.12
CA THR A 103 10.66 -8.34 1.22
C THR A 103 9.45 -7.48 0.88
N MET A 104 9.44 -6.82 -0.26
CA MET A 104 8.38 -5.88 -0.63
C MET A 104 7.84 -6.11 -2.05
N ALA A 105 6.53 -5.96 -2.20
CA ALA A 105 5.81 -5.96 -3.46
C ALA A 105 5.01 -4.66 -3.62
N VAL A 106 4.78 -4.25 -4.86
CA VAL A 106 4.03 -3.03 -5.19
C VAL A 106 3.02 -3.27 -6.30
N VAL A 107 1.86 -2.64 -6.17
CA VAL A 107 0.82 -2.58 -7.20
C VAL A 107 0.29 -1.15 -7.35
N GLY A 108 -0.02 -0.78 -8.59
CA GLY A 108 -0.78 0.42 -8.89
C GLY A 108 -2.25 0.07 -9.08
N ILE A 109 -3.14 0.74 -8.35
CA ILE A 109 -4.59 0.57 -8.49
C ILE A 109 -5.23 1.88 -8.95
N PRO A 110 -6.28 1.84 -9.78
CA PRO A 110 -6.91 3.06 -10.26
C PRO A 110 -7.66 3.75 -9.12
N ALA A 111 -7.48 5.07 -8.98
CA ALA A 111 -8.13 5.88 -7.93
C ALA A 111 -9.58 6.22 -8.29
N THR A 112 -10.36 5.21 -8.67
CA THR A 112 -11.80 5.37 -8.96
C THR A 112 -12.60 5.47 -7.67
N SER A 113 -13.77 6.12 -7.74
CA SER A 113 -14.71 6.18 -6.60
C SER A 113 -14.99 4.80 -6.03
N LYS A 114 -15.21 3.78 -6.89
CA LYS A 114 -15.46 2.40 -6.44
C LYS A 114 -14.33 1.83 -5.57
N VAL A 115 -13.07 2.01 -5.98
CA VAL A 115 -11.90 1.46 -5.27
C VAL A 115 -11.66 2.23 -3.98
N VAL A 116 -11.70 3.57 -4.05
CA VAL A 116 -11.52 4.45 -2.89
C VAL A 116 -12.64 4.22 -1.86
N ASP A 117 -13.90 4.14 -2.30
CA ASP A 117 -15.04 3.86 -1.43
C ASP A 117 -14.94 2.47 -0.79
N ALA A 118 -14.45 1.47 -1.53
CA ALA A 118 -14.21 0.15 -0.96
C ALA A 118 -13.17 0.22 0.17
N LEU A 119 -12.04 0.88 -0.05
CA LEU A 119 -11.00 1.04 0.98
C LEU A 119 -11.45 1.88 2.18
N MET A 120 -12.20 2.96 1.96
CA MET A 120 -12.70 3.84 3.04
C MET A 120 -13.81 3.19 3.88
N ASN A 121 -14.55 2.24 3.32
CA ASN A 121 -15.71 1.62 3.98
C ASN A 121 -15.52 0.13 4.28
N GLY A 122 -14.42 -0.46 3.84
CA GLY A 122 -14.08 -1.84 4.13
C GLY A 122 -13.63 -2.00 5.56
N ARG A 123 -13.71 -3.23 6.06
CA ARG A 123 -13.15 -3.67 7.34
C ARG A 123 -11.82 -4.36 7.11
N GLU A 124 -11.72 -5.15 6.04
CA GLU A 124 -10.54 -5.94 5.74
C GLU A 124 -10.18 -5.85 4.25
N LEU A 125 -8.88 -5.72 3.98
CA LEU A 125 -8.26 -5.93 2.67
C LEU A 125 -7.50 -7.25 2.72
N TYR A 126 -7.93 -8.23 1.94
CA TYR A 126 -7.16 -9.42 1.64
C TYR A 126 -6.25 -9.19 0.44
N MET A 127 -5.03 -9.70 0.53
CA MET A 127 -4.02 -9.69 -0.53
C MET A 127 -3.37 -11.06 -0.61
N GLU A 128 -3.15 -11.52 -1.84
CA GLU A 128 -2.42 -12.76 -2.14
C GLU A 128 -1.53 -12.52 -3.37
N ILE A 129 -0.31 -13.03 -3.34
CA ILE A 129 0.55 -13.11 -4.54
C ILE A 129 0.25 -14.43 -5.26
N ASP A 130 -0.44 -14.36 -6.40
CA ASP A 130 -0.87 -15.51 -7.18
C ASP A 130 0.32 -16.42 -7.55
N GLY A 131 0.19 -17.72 -7.28
CA GLY A 131 1.21 -18.72 -7.61
C GLY A 131 2.37 -18.82 -6.61
N LYS A 132 2.30 -18.11 -5.47
CA LYS A 132 3.17 -18.32 -4.30
C LYS A 132 2.43 -19.14 -3.23
N SER A 133 3.13 -19.52 -2.15
CA SER A 133 2.51 -20.17 -0.99
C SER A 133 1.65 -19.18 -0.19
N ASP A 134 0.79 -19.69 0.69
CA ASP A 134 -0.05 -18.90 1.60
C ASP A 134 0.76 -17.96 2.52
N ASP A 135 2.06 -18.20 2.68
CA ASP A 135 2.99 -17.30 3.39
C ASP A 135 3.10 -15.90 2.74
N TYR A 136 2.64 -15.76 1.49
CA TYR A 136 2.60 -14.51 0.74
C TYR A 136 1.19 -13.89 0.70
N ALA A 137 0.27 -14.35 1.56
CA ALA A 137 -1.07 -13.82 1.69
C ALA A 137 -1.28 -13.14 3.04
N TYR A 138 -2.00 -12.01 3.04
CA TYR A 138 -2.31 -11.25 4.23
C TYR A 138 -3.72 -10.69 4.22
N THR A 139 -4.30 -10.61 5.41
CA THR A 139 -5.48 -9.79 5.70
C THR A 139 -5.04 -8.57 6.49
N TYR A 140 -5.33 -7.39 5.94
CA TYR A 140 -5.05 -6.09 6.52
C TYR A 140 -6.36 -5.49 7.06
N TYR A 141 -6.39 -5.10 8.33
CA TYR A 141 -7.53 -4.37 8.89
C TYR A 141 -7.53 -2.92 8.40
N LEU A 142 -8.71 -2.42 8.03
CA LEU A 142 -8.95 -1.09 7.47
C LEU A 142 -9.58 -0.13 8.48
N ASP A 143 -9.30 -0.36 9.77
CA ASP A 143 -9.80 0.49 10.85
C ASP A 143 -9.32 1.93 10.69
N ASP A 144 -10.24 2.88 10.79
CA ASP A 144 -10.01 4.31 10.55
C ASP A 144 -9.40 4.66 9.18
N THR A 145 -9.35 3.74 8.21
CA THR A 145 -8.82 3.99 6.85
C THR A 145 -9.52 5.16 6.16
N ARG A 146 -10.83 5.36 6.40
CA ARG A 146 -11.56 6.56 5.95
C ARG A 146 -10.85 7.85 6.36
N LYS A 147 -10.49 7.98 7.64
CA LYS A 147 -9.86 9.18 8.19
C LYS A 147 -8.44 9.32 7.64
N ALA A 148 -7.71 8.21 7.54
CA ALA A 148 -6.35 8.18 6.99
C ALA A 148 -6.32 8.60 5.52
N ILE A 149 -7.24 8.10 4.68
CA ILE A 149 -7.40 8.52 3.28
C ILE A 149 -7.80 10.00 3.19
N SER A 150 -8.70 10.50 4.04
CA SER A 150 -9.02 11.93 4.07
C SER A 150 -7.82 12.81 4.43
N ALA A 151 -6.97 12.39 5.39
CA ALA A 151 -5.74 13.09 5.73
C ALA A 151 -4.74 13.07 4.55
N LEU A 152 -4.65 11.93 3.86
CA LEU A 152 -3.84 11.77 2.66
C LEU A 152 -4.29 12.69 1.51
N GLU A 153 -5.59 12.82 1.29
CA GLU A 153 -6.16 13.74 0.29
C GLU A 153 -5.86 15.20 0.62
N ALA A 154 -5.97 15.59 1.90
CA ALA A 154 -5.63 16.92 2.37
C ALA A 154 -4.13 17.22 2.18
N CYS A 155 -3.25 16.25 2.50
CA CYS A 155 -1.80 16.35 2.26
C CYS A 155 -1.51 16.60 0.77
N ARG A 156 -2.12 15.80 -0.11
CA ARG A 156 -1.95 15.94 -1.57
C ARG A 156 -2.38 17.32 -2.07
N ALA A 157 -3.49 17.84 -1.55
CA ALA A 157 -3.99 19.16 -1.95
C ALA A 157 -3.07 20.31 -1.51
N GLN A 158 -2.29 20.14 -0.43
CA GLN A 158 -1.29 21.12 0.03
C GLN A 158 0.03 21.04 -0.74
N ALA A 159 0.32 19.88 -1.34
CA ALA A 159 1.54 19.66 -2.12
C ALA A 159 1.44 20.12 -3.59
N GLN A 160 0.25 20.56 -4.03
CA GLN A 160 -0.02 21.15 -5.35
C GLN A 160 0.14 22.66 -5.33
#